data_AF-A0A7W0HQL4-F1
#
_entry.id   AF-A0A7W0HQL4-F1
#
_cell.length_a   1.000
_cell.length_b   1.000
_cell.length_c   1.000
_cell.angle_alpha   90.00
_cell.angle_beta   90.00
_cell.angle_gamma   90.00
#
_symmetry.space_group_name_H-M   'P 1'
#
loop_
_entity.id
_entity.type
_entity.pdbx_description
1 polymer ?
#
loop_
_entity_poly.entity_id
_entity_poly.type
_entity_poly.pdbx_seq_one_letter_code
_entity_poly.pdbx_strand_id
1 'polypeptide(L)'
;MSVTLTAQDKLTLRSAAYGAVALLAAADVAGAPHKAATAGSLSLYAATGPIGHVLAEKKPGVRIEGKTAAAMADHVLPALSASVALLKQQDPAAADDFRHTVLVAVDSAARAHKGEPSPTAAVMAGKIAAALDADSVGGGR
;
A
#
# COMPACT_ATOMS: atom_id res chain seq x y z
N MET A 1 -12.92 -16.93 7.88
CA MET A 1 -11.88 -17.63 8.66
C MET A 1 -10.87 -16.59 9.13
N SER A 2 -10.28 -16.74 10.31
CA SER A 2 -9.37 -15.76 10.92
C SER A 2 -7.94 -15.96 10.44
N VAL A 3 -7.40 -14.99 9.70
CA VAL A 3 -5.99 -14.94 9.28
C VAL A 3 -5.11 -14.87 10.53
N THR A 4 -4.19 -15.82 10.70
CA THR A 4 -3.34 -15.90 11.90
C THR A 4 -2.06 -15.11 11.66
N LEU A 5 -2.22 -13.77 11.58
CA LEU A 5 -1.11 -12.85 11.35
C LEU A 5 -0.33 -12.63 12.65
N THR A 6 0.98 -12.88 12.62
CA THR A 6 1.85 -12.57 13.74
C THR A 6 2.01 -11.05 13.90
N ALA A 7 2.52 -10.58 15.03
CA ALA A 7 2.82 -9.16 15.22
C ALA A 7 3.81 -8.64 14.16
N GLN A 8 4.73 -9.49 13.70
CA GLN A 8 5.69 -9.15 12.65
C GLN A 8 5.01 -9.03 11.29
N ASP A 9 4.14 -9.98 10.93
CA ASP A 9 3.40 -9.91 9.66
C ASP A 9 2.53 -8.66 9.62
N LYS A 10 1.80 -8.39 10.71
CA LYS A 10 0.99 -7.17 10.84
C LYS A 10 1.81 -5.89 10.67
N LEU A 11 3.05 -5.87 11.15
CA LEU A 11 3.96 -4.73 10.95
C LEU A 11 4.40 -4.62 9.48
N THR A 12 4.71 -5.73 8.82
CA THR A 12 5.06 -5.77 7.39
C THR A 12 3.92 -5.30 6.50
N LEU A 13 2.69 -5.79 6.73
CA LEU A 13 1.51 -5.35 5.97
C LEU A 13 1.27 -3.84 6.12
N ARG A 14 1.39 -3.32 7.35
CA ARG A 14 1.23 -1.89 7.62
C ARG A 14 2.32 -1.07 6.96
N SER A 15 3.59 -1.45 7.13
CA SER A 15 4.70 -0.69 6.56
C SER A 15 4.62 -0.63 5.04
N ALA A 16 4.22 -1.74 4.41
CA ALA A 16 3.97 -1.80 2.98
C ALA A 16 2.78 -0.90 2.55
N ALA A 17 1.63 -1.01 3.22
CA ALA A 17 0.43 -0.26 2.87
C ALA A 17 0.57 1.26 3.09
N TYR A 18 1.04 1.67 4.28
CA TYR A 18 1.32 3.08 4.57
C TYR A 18 2.49 3.60 3.72
N GLY A 19 3.43 2.72 3.34
CA GLY A 19 4.50 3.07 2.42
C GLY A 19 4.06 3.30 0.99
N ALA A 20 3.07 2.57 0.51
CA ALA A 20 2.47 2.85 -0.80
C ALA A 20 1.86 4.25 -0.84
N VAL A 21 1.12 4.61 0.20
CA VAL A 21 0.49 5.94 0.35
C VAL A 21 1.55 7.04 0.48
N ALA A 22 2.60 6.83 1.27
CA ALA A 22 3.69 7.79 1.43
C ALA A 22 4.51 7.96 0.15
N LEU A 23 4.76 6.88 -0.59
CA LEU A 23 5.42 6.91 -1.89
C LEU A 23 4.61 7.71 -2.89
N LEU A 24 3.29 7.49 -2.94
CA LEU A 24 2.41 8.25 -3.82
C LEU A 24 2.40 9.74 -3.44
N ALA A 25 2.34 10.04 -2.14
CA ALA A 25 2.46 11.42 -1.65
C ALA A 25 3.80 12.05 -2.02
N ALA A 26 4.91 11.31 -1.93
CA ALA A 26 6.24 11.79 -2.31
C ALA A 26 6.39 11.97 -3.84
N ALA A 27 5.64 11.20 -4.63
CA ALA A 27 5.57 11.31 -6.08
C ALA A 27 4.67 12.47 -6.54
N ASP A 28 3.75 12.94 -5.69
CA ASP A 28 2.96 14.13 -5.97
C ASP A 28 3.78 15.40 -5.73
N VAL A 29 4.58 15.75 -6.72
CA VAL A 29 5.34 17.01 -6.80
C VAL A 29 4.44 18.24 -7.02
N ALA A 30 3.15 18.06 -7.32
CA ALA A 30 2.31 19.09 -7.91
C ALA A 30 1.33 19.80 -6.96
N GLY A 31 0.95 19.27 -5.78
CA GLY A 31 -0.13 19.93 -5.05
C GLY A 31 -0.19 19.82 -3.54
N ALA A 32 -0.03 18.64 -2.94
CA ALA A 32 -0.25 18.48 -1.49
C ALA A 32 0.11 17.08 -0.97
N PRO A 33 1.41 16.76 -0.77
CA PRO A 33 1.84 15.46 -0.25
C PRO A 33 1.13 15.07 1.06
N HIS A 34 0.85 16.05 1.93
CA HIS A 34 0.10 15.80 3.16
C HIS A 34 -1.36 15.37 2.93
N LYS A 35 -2.05 15.89 1.90
CA LYS A 35 -3.44 15.52 1.63
C LYS A 35 -3.55 14.11 1.06
N ALA A 36 -2.68 13.75 0.12
CA ALA A 36 -2.58 12.39 -0.40
C ALA A 36 -2.31 11.39 0.74
N ALA A 37 -1.35 11.71 1.61
CA ALA A 37 -1.03 10.87 2.76
C ALA A 37 -2.22 10.71 3.71
N THR A 38 -2.95 11.80 4.00
CA THR A 38 -4.14 11.75 4.87
C THR A 38 -5.29 10.98 4.23
N ALA A 39 -5.61 11.21 2.97
CA ALA A 39 -6.70 10.52 2.27
C ALA A 39 -6.44 9.01 2.11
N GLY A 40 -5.21 8.65 1.76
CA GLY A 40 -4.80 7.24 1.69
C GLY A 40 -4.84 6.57 3.06
N SER A 41 -4.31 7.24 4.10
CA SER A 41 -4.34 6.69 5.47
C SER A 41 -5.76 6.54 6.02
N LEU A 42 -6.67 7.48 5.71
CA LEU A 42 -8.08 7.38 6.06
C LEU A 42 -8.76 6.21 5.36
N SER A 43 -8.42 5.95 4.10
CA SER A 43 -8.95 4.81 3.35
C SER A 43 -8.46 3.47 3.93
N LEU A 44 -7.17 3.40 4.30
CA LEU A 44 -6.62 2.24 5.01
C LEU A 44 -7.28 2.03 6.38
N TYR A 45 -7.58 3.12 7.09
CA TYR A 45 -8.26 3.07 8.39
C TYR A 45 -9.75 2.71 8.27
N ALA A 46 -10.42 3.16 7.22
CA ALA A 46 -11.81 2.85 6.93
C ALA A 46 -12.02 1.44 6.37
N ALA A 47 -10.94 0.74 6.01
CA ALA A 47 -11.00 -0.63 5.54
C ALA A 47 -11.63 -1.54 6.61
N THR A 48 -12.60 -2.34 6.19
CA THR A 48 -13.28 -3.31 7.04
C THR A 48 -12.68 -4.71 6.86
N GLY A 49 -13.02 -5.63 7.77
CA GLY A 49 -12.55 -7.03 7.69
C GLY A 49 -11.25 -7.30 8.45
N PRO A 50 -10.69 -8.51 8.32
CA PRO A 50 -9.53 -8.95 9.09
C PRO A 50 -8.28 -8.12 8.76
N ILE A 51 -8.09 -7.76 7.48
CA ILE A 51 -7.00 -6.88 7.04
C ILE A 51 -7.23 -5.45 7.51
N GLY A 52 -8.47 -4.94 7.43
CA GLY A 52 -8.83 -3.62 7.93
C GLY A 52 -8.55 -3.45 9.42
N HIS A 53 -8.87 -4.45 10.25
CA HIS A 53 -8.51 -4.45 11.68
C HIS A 53 -7.01 -4.40 11.92
N VAL A 54 -6.22 -5.08 11.08
CA VAL A 54 -4.77 -4.96 11.12
C VAL A 54 -4.35 -3.55 10.72
N LEU A 55 -4.81 -2.99 9.61
CA LEU A 55 -4.40 -1.66 9.15
C LEU A 55 -4.84 -0.52 10.08
N ALA A 56 -5.98 -0.68 10.76
CA ALA A 56 -6.53 0.27 11.73
C ALA A 56 -5.82 0.26 13.09
N GLU A 57 -5.05 -0.79 13.41
CA GLU A 57 -4.31 -0.87 14.67
C GLU A 57 -3.20 0.20 14.69
N LYS A 58 -3.40 1.19 15.57
CA LYS A 58 -2.59 2.41 15.66
C LYS A 58 -1.25 2.10 16.35
N LYS A 59 -0.24 1.63 15.61
CA LYS A 59 1.15 1.58 16.10
C LYS A 59 2.04 2.60 15.38
N PRO A 60 2.68 3.53 16.11
CA PRO A 60 3.66 4.44 15.55
C PRO A 60 4.94 3.64 15.29
N GLY A 61 5.27 3.41 14.02
CA GLY A 61 6.48 2.63 13.70
C GLY A 61 6.78 2.44 12.23
N VAL A 62 5.98 2.97 11.32
CA VAL A 62 6.31 2.93 9.89
C VAL A 62 7.39 3.97 9.61
N ARG A 63 8.64 3.62 9.94
CA ARG A 63 9.83 4.34 9.46
C ARG A 63 10.01 3.97 8.01
N ILE A 64 9.69 4.90 7.13
CA ILE A 64 9.99 4.75 5.72
C ILE A 64 11.36 5.36 5.50
N GLU A 65 12.34 4.49 5.38
CA GLU A 65 13.69 4.89 5.04
C GLU A 65 13.75 5.19 3.55
N GLY A 66 13.94 6.46 3.21
CA GLY A 66 14.06 6.93 1.84
C GLY A 66 13.91 8.44 1.76
N LYS A 67 14.97 9.15 1.36
CA LYS A 67 14.92 10.61 1.15
C LYS A 67 14.23 11.00 -0.17
N THR A 68 13.97 10.04 -1.04
CA THR A 68 13.43 10.25 -2.39
C THR A 68 12.36 9.21 -2.72
N ALA A 69 11.42 9.56 -3.61
CA ALA A 69 10.36 8.65 -4.06
C ALA A 69 10.91 7.36 -4.70
N ALA A 70 12.08 7.43 -5.35
CA ALA A 70 12.76 6.26 -5.92
C ALA A 70 13.25 5.29 -4.83
N ALA A 71 13.98 5.80 -3.82
CA ALA A 71 14.44 4.97 -2.71
C ALA A 71 13.27 4.36 -1.93
N MET A 72 12.18 5.12 -1.76
CA MET A 72 10.94 4.56 -1.18
C MET A 72 10.37 3.45 -2.06
N ALA A 73 10.35 3.60 -3.38
CA ALA A 73 9.87 2.56 -4.30
C ALA A 73 10.68 1.27 -4.20
N ASP A 74 11.99 1.38 -4.11
CA ASP A 74 12.89 0.23 -4.02
C ASP A 74 12.68 -0.59 -2.73
N HIS A 75 12.17 0.03 -1.66
CA HIS A 75 11.83 -0.67 -0.41
C HIS A 75 10.36 -1.08 -0.31
N VAL A 76 9.43 -0.23 -0.78
CA VAL A 76 7.99 -0.42 -0.61
C VAL A 76 7.43 -1.44 -1.59
N LEU A 77 7.84 -1.42 -2.85
CA LEU A 77 7.34 -2.36 -3.86
C LEU A 77 7.61 -3.83 -3.49
N PRO A 78 8.86 -4.24 -3.13
CA PRO A 78 9.10 -5.60 -2.68
C PRO A 78 8.40 -5.93 -1.35
N ALA A 79 8.22 -4.95 -0.45
CA ALA A 79 7.47 -5.17 0.79
C ALA A 79 5.97 -5.44 0.55
N LEU A 80 5.37 -4.78 -0.45
CA LEU A 80 3.98 -5.05 -0.87
C LEU A 80 3.85 -6.46 -1.45
N SER A 81 4.74 -6.85 -2.36
CA SER A 81 4.72 -8.20 -2.93
C SER A 81 4.95 -9.28 -1.86
N ALA A 82 5.87 -9.07 -0.92
CA ALA A 82 6.08 -9.98 0.20
C ALA A 82 4.84 -10.10 1.10
N SER A 83 4.15 -8.99 1.37
CA SER A 83 2.91 -8.99 2.16
C SER A 83 1.80 -9.80 1.48
N VAL A 84 1.62 -9.61 0.17
CA VAL A 84 0.66 -10.39 -0.63
C VAL A 84 1.02 -11.87 -0.64
N ALA A 85 2.29 -12.22 -0.83
CA ALA A 85 2.75 -13.61 -0.84
C ALA A 85 2.51 -14.29 0.52
N LEU A 86 2.82 -13.60 1.63
CA LEU A 86 2.54 -14.08 2.99
C LEU A 86 1.04 -14.31 3.21
N LEU A 87 0.20 -13.37 2.77
CA LEU A 87 -1.24 -13.51 2.86
C LEU A 87 -1.77 -14.67 2.03
N LYS A 88 -1.32 -14.83 0.78
CA LYS A 88 -1.73 -15.94 -0.09
C LYS A 88 -1.41 -17.32 0.50
N GLN A 89 -0.29 -17.44 1.21
CA GLN A 89 0.07 -18.70 1.88
C GLN A 89 -0.90 -19.05 3.03
N GLN A 90 -1.51 -18.05 3.66
CA GLN A 90 -2.48 -18.28 4.73
C GLN A 90 -3.91 -18.37 4.20
N ASP A 91 -4.34 -17.35 3.46
CA ASP A 91 -5.66 -17.23 2.88
C ASP A 91 -5.61 -16.36 1.61
N PRO A 92 -5.85 -16.94 0.41
CA PRO A 92 -5.89 -16.17 -0.83
C PRO A 92 -6.94 -15.06 -0.80
N ALA A 93 -8.07 -15.25 -0.10
CA ALA A 93 -9.09 -14.21 0.02
C ALA A 93 -8.57 -13.00 0.82
N ALA A 94 -7.75 -13.24 1.85
CA ALA A 94 -7.13 -12.16 2.61
C ALA A 94 -6.08 -11.38 1.79
N ALA A 95 -5.40 -12.06 0.87
CA ALA A 95 -4.48 -11.41 -0.07
C ALA A 95 -5.24 -10.50 -1.05
N ASP A 96 -6.37 -10.96 -1.58
CA ASP A 96 -7.22 -10.15 -2.46
C ASP A 96 -7.84 -8.96 -1.72
N ASP A 97 -8.30 -9.14 -0.48
CA ASP A 97 -8.79 -8.04 0.38
C ASP A 97 -7.70 -6.99 0.63
N PHE A 98 -6.45 -7.43 0.90
CA PHE A 98 -5.33 -6.52 1.10
C PHE A 98 -4.99 -5.76 -0.18
N ARG A 99 -4.90 -6.45 -1.32
CA ARG A 99 -4.69 -5.83 -2.64
C ARG A 99 -5.76 -4.78 -2.92
N HIS A 100 -7.02 -5.14 -2.75
CA HIS A 100 -8.15 -4.24 -2.97
C HIS A 100 -8.08 -3.00 -2.05
N THR A 101 -7.80 -3.22 -0.77
CA THR A 101 -7.67 -2.14 0.22
C THR A 101 -6.54 -1.16 -0.12
N VAL A 102 -5.37 -1.68 -0.51
CA VAL A 102 -4.23 -0.83 -0.89
C VAL A 102 -4.53 -0.07 -2.18
N LEU A 103 -5.14 -0.72 -3.18
CA LEU A 103 -5.55 -0.05 -4.42
C LEU A 103 -6.55 1.08 -4.17
N VAL A 104 -7.56 0.85 -3.32
CA VAL A 104 -8.52 1.89 -2.92
C VAL A 104 -7.81 3.05 -2.20
N ALA A 105 -6.88 2.75 -1.30
CA ALA A 105 -6.11 3.80 -0.62
C ALA A 105 -5.23 4.62 -1.56
N VAL A 106 -4.61 3.97 -2.55
CA VAL A 106 -3.80 4.63 -3.58
C VAL A 106 -4.68 5.48 -4.51
N ASP A 107 -5.84 4.98 -4.94
CA ASP A 107 -6.79 5.75 -5.74
C ASP A 107 -7.32 6.97 -4.96
N SER A 108 -7.70 6.80 -3.69
CA SER A 108 -8.09 7.90 -2.80
C SER A 108 -6.98 8.93 -2.63
N ALA A 109 -5.72 8.48 -2.48
CA ALA A 109 -4.57 9.37 -2.37
C ALA A 109 -4.28 10.10 -3.69
N ALA A 110 -4.43 9.45 -4.84
CA ALA A 110 -4.30 10.07 -6.16
C ALA A 110 -5.40 11.12 -6.40
N ARG A 111 -6.62 10.87 -5.91
CA ARG A 111 -7.78 11.79 -6.00
C ARG A 111 -7.80 12.86 -4.91
N ALA A 112 -6.87 12.85 -3.97
CA ALA A 112 -6.82 13.83 -2.87
C ALA A 112 -6.53 15.27 -3.37
N HIS A 113 -6.05 15.41 -4.59
CA HIS A 113 -5.83 16.69 -5.25
C HIS A 113 -7.09 17.10 -6.03
N LYS A 114 -7.51 18.37 -5.91
CA LYS A 114 -8.55 18.95 -6.78
C LYS A 114 -7.95 19.14 -8.19
N GLY A 115 -7.97 18.08 -8.99
CA GLY A 115 -7.43 18.04 -10.35
C GLY A 115 -7.16 16.60 -10.80
N GLU A 116 -6.84 16.40 -12.07
CA GLU A 116 -6.35 15.10 -12.54
C GLU A 116 -5.07 14.69 -11.79
N PRO A 117 -4.91 13.40 -11.46
CA PRO A 117 -3.70 12.91 -10.81
C PRO A 117 -2.49 13.31 -11.67
N SER A 118 -1.43 13.82 -11.02
CA SER A 118 -0.22 14.18 -11.74
C SER A 118 0.29 12.95 -12.52
N PRO A 119 0.84 13.11 -13.74
CA PRO A 119 1.31 11.98 -14.54
C PRO A 119 2.27 11.07 -13.78
N THR A 120 3.10 11.66 -12.91
CA THR A 120 4.01 10.95 -12.01
C THR A 120 3.26 10.11 -10.97
N ALA A 121 2.22 10.65 -10.33
CA ALA A 121 1.40 9.90 -9.38
C ALA A 121 0.62 8.77 -10.06
N ALA A 122 0.09 9.00 -11.26
CA ALA A 122 -0.58 7.96 -12.05
C ALA A 122 0.36 6.81 -12.41
N VAL A 123 1.59 7.12 -12.84
CA VAL A 123 2.63 6.11 -13.12
C VAL A 123 3.00 5.34 -11.83
N MET A 124 3.13 6.02 -10.69
CA MET A 124 3.44 5.36 -9.42
C MET A 124 2.30 4.49 -8.91
N ALA A 125 1.04 4.94 -9.04
CA ALA A 125 -0.13 4.11 -8.75
C ALA A 125 -0.14 2.83 -9.61
N GLY A 126 0.18 2.96 -10.90
CA GLY A 126 0.36 1.81 -11.80
C GLY A 126 1.47 0.86 -11.35
N LYS A 127 2.60 1.37 -10.86
CA LYS A 127 3.70 0.54 -10.30
C LYS A 127 3.30 -0.19 -9.03
N ILE A 128 2.57 0.48 -8.13
CA ILE A 128 2.06 -0.14 -6.90
C ILE A 128 1.07 -1.25 -7.25
N ALA A 129 0.14 -1.00 -8.17
CA ALA A 129 -0.80 -2.02 -8.67
C ALA A 129 -0.04 -3.20 -9.29
N ALA A 130 0.93 -2.93 -10.17
CA ALA A 130 1.77 -3.96 -10.75
C ALA A 130 2.54 -4.77 -9.70
N ALA A 131 3.05 -4.17 -8.62
CA ALA A 131 3.73 -4.92 -7.56
C ALA A 131 2.78 -5.79 -6.73
N LEU A 132 1.54 -5.35 -6.54
CA LEU A 132 0.48 -6.13 -5.92
C LEU A 132 0.06 -7.32 -6.82
N ASP A 133 0.02 -7.10 -8.14
CA ASP A 133 -0.35 -8.09 -9.16
C ASP A 133 0.81 -8.99 -9.62
N ALA A 134 2.08 -8.59 -9.42
CA ALA A 134 3.27 -9.27 -9.97
C ALA A 134 3.38 -10.74 -9.53
N ASP A 135 2.78 -11.11 -8.40
CA ASP A 135 2.67 -12.49 -7.94
C ASP A 135 1.62 -13.32 -8.73
N SER A 136 1.05 -12.77 -9.79
CA SER A 136 0.18 -13.48 -10.76
C SER A 136 0.93 -13.82 -12.07
N VAL A 137 2.14 -13.28 -12.26
CA VAL A 137 2.98 -13.47 -13.47
C VAL A 137 4.42 -13.82 -13.05
N GLY A 138 4.57 -14.81 -12.16
CA GLY A 138 5.86 -15.22 -11.58
C GLY A 138 6.17 -16.72 -11.67
N GLY A 139 5.39 -17.48 -12.44
CA GLY A 139 5.65 -18.89 -12.73
C GLY A 139 5.44 -19.17 -14.21
N GLY A 140 6.52 -19.13 -15.00
CA GLY A 140 6.48 -19.53 -16.40
C GLY A 140 7.23 -18.60 -17.33
N ARG A 141 8.55 -18.77 -17.38
CA ARG A 141 9.26 -19.07 -18.62
C ARG A 141 10.65 -19.60 -18.31
#